data_AF-A0A4Q2YBI9-F1
#
_entry.id   AF-A0A4Q2YBI9-F1
#
_cell.length_a   1.000
_cell.length_b   1.000
_cell.length_c   1.000
_cell.angle_alpha   90.00
_cell.angle_beta   90.00
_cell.angle_gamma   90.00
#
_symmetry.space_group_name_H-M   'P 1'
#
loop_
_entity.id
_entity.type
_entity.pdbx_description
1 polymer ?
#
loop_
_entity_poly.entity_id
_entity_poly.type
_entity_poly.pdbx_seq_one_letter_code
_entity_poly.pdbx_strand_id
1 'polypeptide(L)' 'MKKKTTTDALKIIDQEFYEGQPERQAELERAKAEDAVARRIYDLRIKSGLTQKQLAQRVGTTDSVISR' A
#
# COMPACT_ATOMS: atom_id res chain seq x y z
N MET A 1 -13.09 2.24 -31.64
CA MET A 1 -14.01 1.59 -30.67
C MET A 1 -14.42 2.66 -29.65
N LYS A 2 -15.71 2.81 -29.31
CA LYS A 2 -16.14 3.77 -28.27
C LYS A 2 -15.58 3.31 -26.92
N LYS A 3 -14.84 4.16 -26.21
CA LYS A 3 -14.45 3.89 -24.81
C LYS A 3 -15.73 3.65 -24.01
N LYS A 4 -15.79 2.53 -23.27
CA LYS A 4 -16.92 2.25 -22.36
C LYS A 4 -16.83 3.26 -21.22
N THR A 5 -17.77 4.20 -21.18
CA THR A 5 -17.85 5.19 -20.11
C THR A 5 -18.45 4.56 -18.85
N THR A 6 -17.91 4.93 -17.70
CA THR A 6 -18.35 4.46 -16.37
C THR A 6 -18.35 5.65 -15.40
N THR A 7 -19.24 5.63 -14.41
CA THR A 7 -19.27 6.61 -13.31
C THR A 7 -18.58 6.11 -12.05
N ASP A 8 -18.07 4.87 -12.08
CA ASP A 8 -17.25 4.30 -11.02
C ASP A 8 -15.87 4.99 -11.00
N ALA A 9 -15.62 5.77 -9.95
CA ALA A 9 -14.40 6.56 -9.82
C ALA A 9 -13.12 5.71 -9.86
N LEU A 10 -13.13 4.49 -9.30
CA LEU A 10 -11.95 3.63 -9.31
C LEU A 10 -11.67 3.11 -10.72
N LYS A 11 -12.71 2.74 -11.46
CA LYS A 11 -12.54 2.34 -12.87
C LYS A 11 -12.07 3.49 -13.74
N ILE A 12 -12.55 4.71 -13.50
CA ILE A 12 -12.06 5.89 -14.20
C ILE A 12 -10.56 6.08 -13.93
N ILE A 13 -10.13 6.00 -12.66
CA ILE A 13 -8.72 6.15 -12.30
C ILE A 13 -7.86 5.05 -12.94
N ASP A 14 -8.30 3.79 -12.89
CA ASP A 14 -7.59 2.67 -13.51
C ASP A 14 -7.44 2.87 -15.03
N GLN A 15 -8.52 3.23 -15.71
CA GLN A 15 -8.50 3.50 -17.15
C GLN A 15 -7.62 4.69 -17.55
N GLU A 16 -7.61 5.76 -16.76
CA GLU A 16 -6.88 6.99 -17.11
C GLU A 16 -5.39 6.95 -16.73
N PHE A 17 -5.03 6.23 -15.66
CA PHE A 17 -3.66 6.27 -15.12
C PHE A 17 -2.88 4.98 -15.26
N TYR A 18 -3.53 3.84 -15.45
CA TYR A 18 -2.92 2.51 -15.34
C TYR A 18 -3.12 1.64 -16.59
N GLU A 19 -4.29 1.68 -17.23
CA GLU A 19 -4.60 0.89 -18.42
C GLU A 19 -3.59 1.16 -19.56
N GLY A 20 -3.02 0.09 -20.12
CA GLY A 20 -2.02 0.16 -21.19
C GLY A 20 -0.61 0.57 -20.74
N GLN A 21 -0.38 0.79 -19.44
CA GLN A 21 0.92 1.20 -18.89
C GLN A 21 1.50 0.08 -18.00
N PRO A 22 2.26 -0.87 -18.58
CA PRO A 22 2.69 -2.08 -17.87
C PRO A 22 3.57 -1.78 -16.65
N GLU A 23 4.42 -0.76 -16.73
CA GLU A 23 5.28 -0.33 -15.60
C GLU A 23 4.44 0.15 -14.41
N ARG A 24 3.43 0.99 -14.67
CA ARG A 24 2.52 1.47 -13.61
C ARG A 24 1.67 0.36 -13.02
N GLN A 25 1.24 -0.60 -13.83
CA GLN A 25 0.52 -1.76 -13.33
C GLN A 25 1.41 -2.58 -12.39
N ALA A 26 2.68 -2.78 -12.76
CA ALA A 26 3.64 -3.51 -11.94
C ALA A 26 3.94 -2.77 -10.62
N GLU A 27 4.09 -1.44 -10.67
CA GLU A 27 4.23 -0.61 -9.46
C GLU A 27 3.01 -0.69 -8.55
N LEU A 28 1.80 -0.68 -9.12
CA LEU A 28 0.55 -0.83 -8.36
C LEU A 28 0.48 -2.19 -7.66
N GLU A 29 0.81 -3.28 -8.36
CA GLU A 29 0.83 -4.61 -7.76
C GLU A 29 1.89 -4.74 -6.66
N ARG A 30 3.06 -4.14 -6.86
CA ARG A 30 4.09 -4.06 -5.82
C ARG A 30 3.59 -3.29 -4.60
N ALA A 31 2.99 -2.12 -4.79
CA ALA A 31 2.45 -1.30 -3.71
C ALA A 31 1.37 -2.05 -2.92
N LYS A 32 0.49 -2.81 -3.59
CA LYS A 32 -0.51 -3.68 -2.93
C LYS A 32 0.16 -4.76 -2.08
N ALA A 33 1.21 -5.39 -2.56
CA ALA A 33 1.95 -6.41 -1.81
C ALA A 33 2.65 -5.80 -0.57
N GLU A 34 3.28 -4.64 -0.72
CA GLU A 34 3.91 -3.90 0.37
C GLU A 34 2.87 -3.46 1.42
N ASP A 35 1.72 -2.91 1.02
CA ASP A 35 0.62 -2.53 1.92
C ASP A 35 0.06 -3.73 2.67
N ALA A 36 -0.11 -4.88 2.00
CA ALA A 36 -0.57 -6.10 2.65
C ALA A 36 0.36 -6.56 3.77
N VAL A 37 1.69 -6.43 3.59
CA VAL A 37 2.67 -6.70 4.64
C VAL A 37 2.58 -5.65 5.75
N ALA A 38 2.51 -4.37 5.40
CA ALA A 38 2.42 -3.27 6.36
C ALA A 38 1.20 -3.40 7.29
N ARG A 39 0.02 -3.71 6.74
CA ARG A 39 -1.21 -3.94 7.52
C ARG A 39 -1.08 -5.10 8.50
N ARG A 40 -0.45 -6.21 8.08
CA ARG A 40 -0.22 -7.37 8.96
C ARG A 40 0.72 -7.02 10.11
N ILE A 41 1.79 -6.28 9.85
CA ILE A 41 2.72 -5.81 10.89
C ILE A 41 2.00 -4.86 11.85
N TYR A 42 1.19 -3.93 11.33
CA TYR A 42 0.40 -3.01 12.14
C TYR A 42 -0.53 -3.78 13.09
N ASP A 43 -1.32 -4.72 12.56
CA ASP A 43 -2.25 -5.51 13.35
C ASP A 43 -1.54 -6.33 14.44
N LEU A 44 -0.43 -6.98 14.09
CA LEU A 44 0.36 -7.76 15.05
C LEU A 44 0.99 -6.87 16.13
N ARG A 45 1.47 -5.68 15.76
CA ARG A 45 2.03 -4.70 16.70
C ARG A 45 0.96 -4.23 17.69
N ILE A 46 -0.24 -3.90 17.21
CA ILE A 46 -1.35 -3.47 18.07
C ILE A 46 -1.81 -4.62 18.97
N LYS A 47 -1.98 -5.83 18.42
CA LYS A 47 -2.38 -7.02 19.20
C LYS A 47 -1.37 -7.39 20.29
N SER A 48 -0.09 -7.10 20.08
CA SER A 48 0.98 -7.31 21.07
C SER A 48 1.18 -6.12 22.03
N GLY A 49 0.38 -5.05 21.91
CA GLY A 49 0.47 -3.86 22.76
C GLY A 49 1.74 -3.03 22.56
N LEU A 50 2.43 -3.20 21.44
CA LEU A 50 3.68 -2.49 21.16
C LEU A 50 3.42 -1.09 20.58
N THR A 51 4.13 -0.09 21.07
CA THR A 51 4.21 1.22 20.40
C THR A 51 5.09 1.14 19.16
N GLN A 52 4.99 2.12 18.25
CA GLN A 52 5.88 2.21 17.08
C GLN A 52 7.36 2.26 17.51
N LYS A 53 7.69 3.09 18.50
CA LYS A 53 9.04 3.19 19.08
C LYS A 53 9.56 1.87 19.62
N GLN A 54 8.72 1.10 20.31
CA GLN A 54 9.11 -0.21 20.84
C GLN A 54 9.34 -1.23 19.72
N LEU A 55 8.52 -1.22 18.67
CA LEU A 55 8.77 -2.05 17.49
C LEU A 55 10.08 -1.65 16.81
N ALA A 56 10.31 -0.35 16.60
CA ALA A 56 11.51 0.17 15.95
C ALA A 56 12.80 -0.27 16.67
N GLN A 57 12.81 -0.17 18.00
CA GLN A 57 13.93 -0.66 18.83
C GLN A 57 14.16 -2.17 18.67
N ARG A 58 13.10 -2.97 18.59
CA ARG A 58 13.21 -4.44 18.44
C ARG A 58 13.75 -4.87 17.09
N VAL A 59 13.43 -4.15 16.01
CA VAL A 59 13.87 -4.47 14.65
C VAL A 59 15.13 -3.70 14.22
N GLY A 60 15.73 -2.93 15.13
CA GLY A 60 16.97 -2.21 14.88
C GLY A 60 16.83 -1.03 13.91
N THR A 61 15.70 -0.34 13.93
CA THR A 61 15.45 0.86 13.11
C THR A 61 15.00 2.06 13.94
N THR A 62 14.81 3.22 13.31
CA THR A 62 14.33 4.44 13.98
C THR A 62 12.82 4.52 13.96
N ASP A 63 12.24 5.20 14.96
CA ASP A 63 10.79 5.42 15.04
C ASP A 63 10.24 6.12 13.78
N SER A 64 11.01 7.07 13.22
CA SER A 64 10.70 7.77 11.97
C SER A 64 10.68 6.91 10.71
N VAL A 65 11.22 5.70 10.76
CA VAL A 65 11.13 4.72 9.66
C VAL A 65 9.83 3.92 9.77
N ILE A 66 9.35 3.65 10.97
CA ILE A 66 8.11 2.89 11.21
C ILE A 66 6.85 3.77 11.12
N SER A 67 6.97 5.08 11.34
CA SER A 67 5.84 6.00 11.39
C SER A 67 5.39 6.58 10.04
N ARG A 68 6.15 6.36 8.96
CA ARG A 68 5.80 6.76 7.59
C ARG A 68 4.84 5.78 6.94
#